data_AF-A0A7S1WGP4-F1
#
_entry.id   AF-A0A7S1WGP4-F1
#
_cell.length_a   1.000
_cell.length_b   1.000
_cell.length_c   1.000
_cell.angle_alpha   90.00
_cell.angle_beta   90.00
_cell.angle_gamma   90.00
#
_symmetry.space_group_name_H-M   'P 1'
#
loop_
_entity.id
_entity.type
_entity.pdbx_description
1 polymer ?
#
loop_
_entity_poly.entity_id
_entity_poly.type
_entity_poly.pdbx_seq_one_letter_code
_entity_poly.pdbx_strand_id
1 'polypeptide(L)'
;WGPLQKLVEVSGNTTSQGLCGHDLVIGNIAPVQLRQDSKKYPGRILVPYTRNNFRIYQVYSDDDGATFEGDRELPNVTHEDDRPDCDRSMASYFGIDIDSLSVANAEDLAKWVYSLCALDNPYDIPKYRGKLSGPWQFVGMGPPGSIQLRSGRVAAPGYRSYMRGLDAGNGRLPTSQLYNNFAVGFVLVSDDEGDTWQLEELPIGQGGNE
;
A
#
# COMPACT_ATOMS: atom_id res chain seq x y z
N TRP A 1 -19.00 8.59 -20.01
CA TRP A 1 -18.87 8.75 -18.55
C TRP A 1 -20.23 8.47 -17.93
N GLY A 2 -20.34 7.32 -17.25
CA GLY A 2 -21.56 6.93 -16.55
C GLY A 2 -21.67 7.61 -15.17
N PRO A 3 -22.75 7.36 -14.42
CA PRO A 3 -22.87 7.80 -13.04
C PRO A 3 -21.77 7.19 -12.15
N LEU A 4 -21.44 7.87 -11.05
CA LEU A 4 -20.49 7.36 -10.06
C LEU A 4 -21.02 6.05 -9.47
N GLN A 5 -20.17 5.03 -9.42
CA GLN A 5 -20.51 3.72 -8.89
C GLN A 5 -19.62 3.34 -7.71
N LYS A 6 -20.19 2.55 -6.80
CA LYS A 6 -19.46 1.96 -5.68
C LYS A 6 -18.86 0.63 -6.13
N LEU A 7 -17.53 0.50 -6.06
CA LEU A 7 -16.81 -0.72 -6.45
C LEU A 7 -16.99 -1.86 -5.43
N VAL A 8 -17.16 -1.53 -4.14
CA VAL A 8 -17.21 -2.50 -3.04
C VAL A 8 -18.20 -2.03 -1.99
N GLU A 9 -19.12 -2.89 -1.57
CA GLU A 9 -19.98 -2.67 -0.40
C GLU A 9 -19.34 -3.31 0.84
N VAL A 10 -19.13 -2.49 1.88
CA VAL A 10 -18.39 -2.90 3.09
C VAL A 10 -19.21 -2.71 4.36
N SER A 11 -20.50 -2.40 4.28
CA SER A 11 -21.33 -2.34 5.49
C SER A 11 -21.61 -3.73 6.08
N GLY A 12 -21.33 -3.96 7.37
CA GLY A 12 -21.81 -5.12 8.13
C GLY A 12 -20.93 -6.39 8.14
N ASN A 13 -19.73 -6.34 7.56
CA ASN A 13 -18.77 -7.45 7.58
C ASN A 13 -17.73 -7.26 8.72
N THR A 14 -17.11 -8.32 9.25
CA THR A 14 -15.94 -8.16 10.14
C THR A 14 -14.72 -7.64 9.38
N THR A 15 -14.65 -7.82 8.06
CA THR A 15 -13.64 -7.21 7.18
C THR A 15 -13.84 -5.70 6.97
N SER A 16 -14.89 -5.12 7.55
CA SER A 16 -15.19 -3.68 7.47
C SER A 16 -14.46 -2.86 8.54
N GLN A 17 -13.75 -3.52 9.44
CA GLN A 17 -13.03 -2.82 10.50
C GLN A 17 -11.79 -2.16 9.91
N GLY A 18 -11.56 -0.91 10.29
CA GLY A 18 -10.29 -0.29 9.99
C GLY A 18 -9.18 -0.86 10.86
N LEU A 19 -8.00 -0.29 10.70
CA LEU A 19 -6.77 -0.87 11.21
C LEU A 19 -6.26 -0.09 12.42
N CYS A 20 -5.83 -0.77 13.49
CA CYS A 20 -5.33 -0.14 14.71
C CYS A 20 -6.30 0.87 15.35
N GLY A 21 -7.61 0.61 15.28
CA GLY A 21 -8.64 1.50 15.83
C GLY A 21 -9.00 2.70 14.95
N HIS A 22 -8.42 2.81 13.75
CA HIS A 22 -8.81 3.79 12.75
C HIS A 22 -9.95 3.27 11.86
N ASP A 23 -10.51 4.15 11.04
CA ASP A 23 -11.54 3.81 10.05
C ASP A 23 -11.00 2.95 8.91
N LEU A 24 -11.90 2.24 8.23
CA LEU A 24 -11.58 1.49 7.03
C LEU A 24 -11.21 2.44 5.89
N VAL A 25 -10.03 2.23 5.30
CA VAL A 25 -9.57 2.95 4.11
C VAL A 25 -9.48 1.99 2.94
N ILE A 26 -10.01 2.40 1.79
CA ILE A 26 -9.94 1.65 0.53
C ILE A 26 -9.33 2.57 -0.51
N GLY A 27 -8.31 2.09 -1.22
CA GLY A 27 -7.63 2.90 -2.23
C GLY A 27 -6.56 2.12 -2.96
N ASN A 28 -5.60 2.87 -3.55
CA ASN A 28 -4.45 2.31 -4.24
C ASN A 28 -4.88 1.25 -5.26
N ILE A 29 -5.65 1.69 -6.25
CA ILE A 29 -6.27 0.79 -7.24
C ILE A 29 -5.36 0.67 -8.46
N ALA A 30 -5.18 -0.54 -8.97
CA ALA A 30 -4.36 -0.82 -10.15
C ALA A 30 -5.15 -1.62 -11.20
N PRO A 31 -6.14 -1.03 -11.89
CA PRO A 31 -7.04 -1.79 -12.75
C PRO A 31 -6.37 -2.25 -14.06
N VAL A 32 -6.91 -3.30 -14.67
CA VAL A 32 -6.57 -3.75 -16.04
C VAL A 32 -7.80 -4.36 -16.70
N GLN A 33 -8.02 -4.03 -17.97
CA GLN A 33 -8.98 -4.74 -18.81
C GLN A 33 -8.26 -5.88 -19.53
N LEU A 34 -8.73 -7.11 -19.35
CA LEU A 34 -8.26 -8.26 -20.10
C LEU A 34 -8.65 -8.12 -21.57
N ARG A 35 -7.84 -8.72 -22.44
CA ARG A 35 -8.13 -8.74 -23.87
C ARG A 35 -9.48 -9.40 -24.17
N GLN A 36 -10.08 -8.99 -25.27
CA GLN A 36 -11.34 -9.55 -25.77
C GLN A 36 -11.21 -11.02 -26.23
N ASP A 37 -10.00 -11.48 -26.51
CA ASP A 37 -9.70 -12.87 -26.86
C ASP A 37 -9.12 -13.69 -25.69
N SER A 38 -9.21 -13.15 -24.46
CA SER A 38 -9.00 -13.88 -23.20
C SER A 38 -9.86 -15.14 -23.19
N LYS A 39 -9.29 -16.28 -22.80
CA LYS A 39 -9.94 -17.59 -23.01
C LYS A 39 -11.06 -17.84 -22.03
N LYS A 40 -10.90 -17.39 -20.78
CA LYS A 40 -11.86 -17.61 -19.70
C LYS A 40 -12.70 -16.36 -19.46
N TYR A 41 -12.08 -15.19 -19.50
CA TYR A 41 -12.73 -13.92 -19.17
C TYR A 41 -12.53 -12.84 -20.26
N PRO A 42 -13.22 -12.94 -21.41
CA PRO A 42 -13.17 -11.93 -22.48
C PRO A 42 -13.53 -10.53 -21.98
N GLY A 43 -12.61 -9.57 -22.04
CA GLY A 43 -12.90 -8.17 -21.75
C GLY A 43 -13.12 -7.82 -20.26
N ARG A 44 -12.97 -8.79 -19.35
CA ARG A 44 -13.12 -8.58 -17.90
C ARG A 44 -12.19 -7.48 -17.40
N ILE A 45 -12.70 -6.60 -16.55
CA ILE A 45 -11.91 -5.60 -15.84
C ILE A 45 -11.54 -6.18 -14.49
N LEU A 46 -10.25 -6.39 -14.25
CA LEU A 46 -9.72 -6.74 -12.93
C LEU A 46 -9.37 -5.46 -12.18
N VAL A 47 -9.70 -5.40 -10.90
CA VAL A 47 -9.45 -4.25 -10.04
C VAL A 47 -8.78 -4.70 -8.74
N PRO A 48 -7.46 -5.00 -8.77
CA PRO A 48 -6.65 -5.08 -7.56
C PRO A 48 -6.64 -3.74 -6.82
N TYR A 49 -6.83 -3.80 -5.50
CA TYR A 49 -6.87 -2.63 -4.64
C TYR A 49 -6.36 -2.97 -3.24
N THR A 50 -6.17 -1.97 -2.38
CA THR A 50 -5.71 -2.18 -1.02
C THR A 50 -6.75 -1.77 0.02
N ARG A 51 -6.90 -2.58 1.07
CA ARG A 51 -7.65 -2.25 2.28
C ARG A 51 -6.70 -1.90 3.41
N ASN A 52 -6.93 -0.74 4.02
CA ASN A 52 -6.13 -0.16 5.08
C ASN A 52 -4.64 -0.14 4.75
N ASN A 53 -4.24 -0.05 3.48
CA ASN A 53 -2.83 -0.16 3.08
C ASN A 53 -2.09 -1.36 3.67
N PHE A 54 -2.79 -2.46 3.93
CA PHE A 54 -2.23 -3.67 4.54
C PHE A 54 -2.53 -4.84 3.60
N ARG A 55 -3.79 -5.24 3.55
CA ARG A 55 -4.20 -6.36 2.71
C ARG A 55 -4.55 -5.94 1.29
N ILE A 56 -4.18 -6.79 0.34
CA ILE A 56 -4.53 -6.63 -1.08
C ILE A 56 -5.79 -7.43 -1.38
N TYR A 57 -6.72 -6.79 -2.07
CA TYR A 57 -8.00 -7.36 -2.47
C TYR A 57 -8.20 -7.21 -3.98
N GLN A 58 -9.16 -7.93 -4.53
CA GLN A 58 -9.59 -7.80 -5.91
C GLN A 58 -11.12 -7.81 -5.99
N VAL A 59 -11.65 -6.94 -6.85
CA VAL A 59 -12.96 -7.10 -7.49
C VAL A 59 -12.79 -7.19 -9.00
N TYR A 60 -13.84 -7.59 -9.71
CA TYR A 60 -13.87 -7.59 -11.15
C TYR A 60 -15.21 -7.13 -11.72
N SER A 61 -15.23 -6.79 -13.00
CA SER A 61 -16.43 -6.50 -13.78
C SER A 61 -16.39 -7.24 -15.11
N ASP A 62 -17.51 -7.88 -15.47
CA ASP A 62 -17.73 -8.55 -16.76
C ASP A 62 -18.69 -7.79 -17.69
N ASP A 63 -19.13 -6.59 -17.27
CA ASP A 63 -20.15 -5.78 -17.92
C ASP A 63 -19.66 -4.36 -18.22
N ASP A 64 -18.39 -4.25 -18.63
CA ASP A 64 -17.74 -3.00 -19.03
C ASP A 64 -17.73 -1.93 -17.91
N GLY A 65 -17.62 -2.38 -16.66
CA GLY A 65 -17.57 -1.53 -15.47
C GLY A 65 -18.94 -1.03 -15.01
N ALA A 66 -20.03 -1.68 -15.41
CA ALA A 66 -21.38 -1.32 -14.96
C ALA A 66 -21.75 -1.94 -13.61
N THR A 67 -21.16 -3.07 -13.24
CA THR A 67 -21.22 -3.67 -11.92
C THR A 67 -19.88 -4.31 -11.55
N PHE A 68 -19.63 -4.44 -10.25
CA PHE A 68 -18.41 -5.05 -9.72
C PHE A 68 -18.76 -6.10 -8.67
N GLU A 69 -18.08 -7.23 -8.74
CA GLU A 69 -18.31 -8.37 -7.86
C GLU A 69 -17.01 -9.12 -7.52
N GLY A 70 -17.13 -10.21 -6.76
CA GLY A 70 -16.01 -11.09 -6.44
C GLY A 70 -15.00 -10.51 -5.45
N ASP A 71 -15.45 -9.59 -4.58
CA ASP A 71 -14.64 -8.99 -3.53
C ASP A 71 -13.96 -10.05 -2.64
N ARG A 72 -12.64 -10.17 -2.78
CA ARG A 72 -11.86 -11.17 -2.06
C ARG A 72 -10.45 -10.67 -1.75
N GLU A 73 -9.92 -11.12 -0.63
CA GLU A 73 -8.50 -10.98 -0.30
C GLU A 73 -7.66 -11.87 -1.23
N LEU A 74 -6.51 -11.34 -1.67
CA LEU A 74 -5.51 -12.13 -2.37
C LEU A 74 -4.56 -12.75 -1.32
N PRO A 75 -4.54 -14.08 -1.14
CA PRO A 75 -3.69 -14.71 -0.14
C PRO A 75 -2.23 -14.77 -0.64
N ASN A 76 -1.27 -14.72 0.30
CA ASN A 76 0.16 -14.95 0.04
C ASN A 76 0.80 -14.01 -1.00
N VAL A 77 0.25 -12.80 -1.18
CA VAL A 77 0.81 -11.75 -2.06
C VAL A 77 1.48 -10.61 -1.30
N THR A 78 1.63 -10.76 0.02
CA THR A 78 2.33 -9.81 0.88
C THR A 78 3.21 -10.57 1.89
N HIS A 79 4.25 -9.92 2.41
CA HIS A 79 5.06 -10.41 3.54
C HIS A 79 4.65 -9.74 4.85
N GLU A 80 3.35 -9.61 5.06
CA GLU A 80 2.77 -9.07 6.29
C GLU A 80 2.51 -10.16 7.31
N ASP A 81 2.52 -9.80 8.59
CA ASP A 81 2.03 -10.67 9.65
C ASP A 81 0.49 -10.80 9.58
N ASP A 82 -0.08 -11.68 10.41
CA ASP A 82 -1.54 -11.84 10.56
C ASP A 82 -2.24 -10.51 10.94
N ARG A 83 -1.53 -9.62 11.64
CA ARG A 83 -1.99 -8.30 12.06
C ARG A 83 -0.87 -7.27 11.98
N PRO A 84 -1.19 -5.98 11.78
CA PRO A 84 -0.19 -4.92 11.83
C PRO A 84 0.38 -4.76 13.24
N ASP A 85 1.60 -4.27 13.29
CA ASP A 85 2.29 -3.86 14.52
C ASP A 85 1.89 -2.42 14.86
N CYS A 86 0.78 -2.26 15.58
CA CYS A 86 0.26 -0.96 15.98
C CYS A 86 1.21 -0.16 16.90
N ASP A 87 2.20 -0.83 17.50
CA ASP A 87 3.10 -0.26 18.51
C ASP A 87 4.49 0.11 17.96
N ARG A 88 4.73 -0.06 16.64
CA ARG A 88 6.03 0.22 15.97
C ARG A 88 6.42 1.71 15.86
N SER A 89 6.01 2.53 16.83
CA SER A 89 6.24 4.00 16.89
C SER A 89 5.67 4.75 15.69
N MET A 90 4.47 4.36 15.23
CA MET A 90 3.84 4.87 14.01
C MET A 90 3.33 6.32 14.10
N ALA A 91 3.47 6.99 15.24
CA ALA A 91 3.02 8.36 15.47
C ALA A 91 4.14 9.42 15.33
N SER A 92 5.37 9.01 14.98
CA SER A 92 6.53 9.92 14.89
C SER A 92 7.53 9.47 13.81
N TYR A 93 8.28 10.39 13.22
CA TYR A 93 9.33 10.08 12.25
C TYR A 93 10.60 9.62 12.98
N PHE A 94 10.82 8.32 13.07
CA PHE A 94 11.92 7.72 13.83
C PHE A 94 12.03 8.17 15.31
N GLY A 95 10.89 8.49 15.95
CA GLY A 95 10.85 9.02 17.32
C GLY A 95 10.92 10.54 17.42
N ILE A 96 10.83 11.25 16.28
CA ILE A 96 10.75 12.72 16.22
C ILE A 96 9.31 13.12 15.91
N ASP A 97 8.68 13.88 16.80
CA ASP A 97 7.34 14.46 16.57
C ASP A 97 7.48 15.75 15.74
N ILE A 98 7.41 15.61 14.42
CA ILE A 98 7.54 16.72 13.45
C ILE A 98 6.16 17.37 13.20
N ASP A 99 5.09 16.81 13.77
CA ASP A 99 3.71 17.14 13.40
C ASP A 99 3.19 18.41 14.08
N SER A 100 4.07 19.17 14.76
CA SER A 100 3.81 20.56 15.09
C SER A 100 5.07 21.43 14.90
N LEU A 101 4.99 22.39 13.98
CA LEU A 101 5.92 23.54 13.92
C LEU A 101 5.57 24.51 15.06
N SER A 102 5.73 24.05 16.30
CA SER A 102 5.51 24.81 17.52
C SER A 102 6.84 24.97 18.25
N VAL A 103 7.06 26.15 18.85
CA VAL A 103 8.23 26.42 19.70
C VAL A 103 8.25 25.51 20.94
N ALA A 104 7.10 24.94 21.33
CA ALA A 104 7.00 23.93 22.38
C ALA A 104 7.71 22.61 22.02
N ASN A 105 7.90 22.34 20.72
CA ASN A 105 8.63 21.19 20.18
C ASN A 105 9.96 21.62 19.55
N ALA A 106 10.51 22.79 19.93
CA ALA A 106 11.75 23.31 19.35
C ALA A 106 12.92 22.32 19.44
N GLU A 107 12.95 21.47 20.46
CA GLU A 107 13.94 20.39 20.58
C GLU A 107 13.78 19.34 19.48
N ASP A 108 12.55 18.90 19.17
CA ASP A 108 12.29 17.91 18.12
C ASP A 108 12.41 18.50 16.72
N LEU A 109 12.06 19.78 16.53
CA LEU A 109 12.35 20.52 15.31
C LEU A 109 13.86 20.66 15.10
N ALA A 110 14.63 20.96 16.15
CA ALA A 110 16.08 21.04 16.08
C ALA A 110 16.70 19.66 15.78
N LYS A 111 16.21 18.58 16.42
CA LYS A 111 16.61 17.21 16.09
C LYS A 111 16.30 16.87 14.64
N TRP A 112 15.13 17.26 14.13
CA TRP A 112 14.74 17.03 12.74
C TRP A 112 15.60 17.82 11.74
N VAL A 113 15.82 19.11 11.97
CA VAL A 113 16.69 19.94 11.10
C VAL A 113 18.12 19.44 11.15
N TYR A 114 18.64 19.14 12.35
CA TYR A 114 19.93 18.45 12.49
C TYR A 114 19.92 17.14 11.72
N SER A 115 18.82 16.39 11.76
CA SER A 115 18.73 15.13 11.04
C SER A 115 18.76 15.33 9.52
N LEU A 116 18.11 16.36 8.98
CA LEU A 116 18.17 16.68 7.55
C LEU A 116 19.56 17.16 7.10
N CYS A 117 20.29 17.86 7.97
CA CYS A 117 21.59 18.44 7.65
C CYS A 117 22.79 17.55 7.97
N ALA A 118 22.63 16.57 8.86
CA ALA A 118 23.73 15.78 9.42
C ALA A 118 23.49 14.26 9.43
N LEU A 119 22.32 13.75 9.03
CA LEU A 119 22.18 12.30 8.83
C LEU A 119 22.89 11.90 7.54
N ASP A 120 23.85 10.98 7.70
CA ASP A 120 24.16 9.99 6.68
C ASP A 120 22.89 9.19 6.32
N ASN A 121 22.93 8.45 5.21
CA ASN A 121 21.82 7.66 4.74
C ASN A 121 21.07 6.97 5.92
N PRO A 122 19.75 7.17 6.11
CA PRO A 122 19.01 6.67 7.26
C PRO A 122 19.09 5.14 7.44
N TYR A 123 19.47 4.40 6.40
CA TYR A 123 19.75 2.97 6.45
C TYR A 123 21.06 2.61 7.16
N ASP A 124 22.00 3.55 7.27
CA ASP A 124 23.29 3.36 7.95
C ASP A 124 23.22 3.58 9.45
N ILE A 125 22.10 4.08 9.96
CA ILE A 125 21.88 4.34 11.37
C ILE A 125 21.34 3.08 12.04
N PRO A 126 22.10 2.42 12.95
CA PRO A 126 21.71 1.13 13.50
C PRO A 126 20.34 1.12 14.19
N LYS A 127 19.98 2.22 14.85
CA LYS A 127 18.68 2.41 15.50
C LYS A 127 17.51 2.39 14.51
N TYR A 128 17.72 2.85 13.28
CA TYR A 128 16.68 2.95 12.24
C TYR A 128 16.62 1.70 11.39
N ARG A 129 17.76 1.07 11.11
CA ARG A 129 17.86 -0.19 10.35
C ARG A 129 16.94 -1.28 10.90
N GLY A 130 16.80 -1.39 12.23
CA GLY A 130 15.87 -2.35 12.86
C GLY A 130 14.39 -2.09 12.52
N LYS A 131 13.99 -0.83 12.31
CA LYS A 131 12.63 -0.44 11.91
C LYS A 131 12.37 -0.54 10.40
N LEU A 132 13.45 -0.60 9.61
CA LEU A 132 13.46 -0.73 8.16
C LEU A 132 13.60 -2.18 7.70
N SER A 133 13.21 -3.14 8.54
CA SER A 133 13.31 -4.57 8.24
C SER A 133 12.17 -5.36 8.90
N GLY A 134 11.96 -6.60 8.46
CA GLY A 134 10.93 -7.49 8.99
C GLY A 134 9.62 -7.49 8.18
N PRO A 135 8.49 -7.87 8.80
CA PRO A 135 7.20 -7.93 8.13
C PRO A 135 6.74 -6.56 7.65
N TRP A 136 6.11 -6.53 6.49
CA TRP A 136 5.59 -5.30 5.89
C TRP A 136 4.51 -4.71 6.79
N GLN A 137 4.51 -3.38 6.90
CA GLN A 137 3.50 -2.64 7.66
C GLN A 137 2.64 -1.77 6.77
N PHE A 138 3.07 -1.53 5.53
CA PHE A 138 2.34 -0.79 4.53
C PHE A 138 2.48 -1.46 3.18
N VAL A 139 1.37 -1.51 2.45
CA VAL A 139 1.26 -1.99 1.07
C VAL A 139 0.35 -1.03 0.30
N GLY A 140 0.66 -0.85 -0.98
CA GLY A 140 -0.20 -0.16 -1.93
C GLY A 140 -0.06 -0.75 -3.32
N MET A 141 -1.18 -0.92 -4.03
CA MET A 141 -1.17 -1.21 -5.47
C MET A 141 -1.20 0.10 -6.28
N GLY A 142 -0.59 0.08 -7.47
CA GLY A 142 -0.53 1.26 -8.35
C GLY A 142 0.06 2.50 -7.65
N PRO A 143 -0.31 3.72 -8.07
CA PRO A 143 -0.88 4.09 -9.37
C PRO A 143 0.12 3.90 -10.54
N PRO A 144 -0.32 3.85 -11.82
CA PRO A 144 -1.65 4.20 -12.33
C PRO A 144 -2.53 3.03 -12.81
N GLY A 145 -2.00 1.85 -13.09
CA GLY A 145 -2.76 0.72 -13.62
C GLY A 145 -1.91 -0.53 -13.86
N SER A 146 -2.59 -1.66 -14.04
CA SER A 146 -1.97 -2.95 -14.35
C SER A 146 -1.94 -3.17 -15.86
N ILE A 147 -1.12 -4.12 -16.33
CA ILE A 147 -1.01 -4.45 -17.76
C ILE A 147 -1.22 -5.94 -18.00
N GLN A 148 -1.75 -6.28 -19.17
CA GLN A 148 -1.69 -7.65 -19.70
C GLN A 148 -0.60 -7.74 -20.78
N LEU A 149 0.37 -8.63 -20.58
CA LEU A 149 1.43 -8.89 -21.52
C LEU A 149 0.90 -9.67 -22.74
N ARG A 150 1.65 -9.66 -23.84
CA ARG A 150 1.30 -10.44 -25.05
C ARG A 150 1.17 -11.94 -24.77
N SER A 151 1.91 -12.44 -23.77
CA SER A 151 1.83 -13.83 -23.31
C SER A 151 0.50 -14.18 -22.63
N GLY A 152 -0.31 -13.19 -22.26
CA GLY A 152 -1.53 -13.37 -21.47
C GLY A 152 -1.34 -13.10 -19.97
N ARG A 153 -0.09 -13.13 -19.47
CA ARG A 153 0.25 -12.78 -18.08
C ARG A 153 -0.22 -11.37 -17.75
N VAL A 154 -0.85 -11.21 -16.59
CA VAL A 154 -1.21 -9.92 -16.00
C VAL A 154 -0.13 -9.51 -15.00
N ALA A 155 0.27 -8.24 -15.01
CA ALA A 155 1.21 -7.66 -14.08
C ALA A 155 0.64 -6.40 -13.45
N ALA A 156 0.61 -6.37 -12.12
CA ALA A 156 0.09 -5.27 -11.31
C ALA A 156 1.21 -4.69 -10.44
N PRO A 157 1.63 -3.42 -10.65
CA PRO A 157 2.67 -2.81 -9.84
C PRO A 157 2.13 -2.51 -8.43
N GLY A 158 3.01 -2.60 -7.45
CA GLY A 158 2.74 -2.16 -6.09
C GLY A 158 4.00 -1.68 -5.41
N TYR A 159 3.84 -1.19 -4.18
CA TYR A 159 4.92 -0.74 -3.32
C TYR A 159 4.61 -1.08 -1.88
N ARG A 160 5.66 -1.31 -1.10
CA ARG A 160 5.56 -1.72 0.30
C ARG A 160 6.54 -0.96 1.17
N SER A 161 6.26 -0.90 2.47
CA SER A 161 7.18 -0.37 3.47
C SER A 161 7.14 -1.21 4.75
N TYR A 162 8.28 -1.25 5.44
CA TYR A 162 8.40 -1.86 6.77
C TYR A 162 7.81 -0.99 7.89
N MET A 163 7.42 0.23 7.52
CA MET A 163 6.83 1.21 8.41
C MET A 163 5.55 1.75 7.78
N ARG A 164 4.64 2.12 8.66
CA ARG A 164 3.44 2.88 8.36
C ARG A 164 3.42 4.04 9.34
N GLY A 165 2.98 5.21 8.91
CA GLY A 165 2.57 6.20 9.89
C GLY A 165 1.06 6.15 10.07
N LEU A 166 0.63 6.29 11.31
CA LEU A 166 -0.75 6.46 11.68
C LEU A 166 -1.01 7.95 11.85
N ASP A 167 -2.21 8.40 11.49
CA ASP A 167 -2.63 9.74 11.87
C ASP A 167 -2.69 9.80 13.41
N ALA A 168 -1.89 10.66 14.03
CA ALA A 168 -1.90 10.87 15.48
C ALA A 168 -3.18 11.58 15.97
N GLY A 169 -4.15 11.82 15.09
CA GLY A 169 -5.36 12.57 15.34
C GLY A 169 -5.10 14.08 15.29
N ASN A 170 -6.19 14.84 15.10
CA ASN A 170 -6.24 16.32 15.03
C ASN A 170 -5.71 16.97 13.75
N GLY A 171 -5.82 16.31 12.59
CA GLY A 171 -5.47 16.94 11.30
C GLY A 171 -3.99 17.27 11.17
N ARG A 172 -3.15 16.54 11.92
CA ARG A 172 -1.71 16.54 11.77
C ARG A 172 -1.37 15.93 10.42
N LEU A 173 -0.41 16.52 9.70
CA LEU A 173 0.14 15.84 8.52
C LEU A 173 0.65 14.50 9.02
N PRO A 174 0.17 13.36 8.51
CA PRO A 174 0.67 12.12 9.02
C PRO A 174 2.12 12.04 8.55
N THR A 175 3.07 12.12 9.49
CA THR A 175 4.51 11.85 9.26
C THR A 175 4.75 10.55 8.47
N SER A 176 3.72 9.69 8.39
CA SER A 176 3.53 8.59 7.44
C SER A 176 3.91 8.90 5.99
N GLN A 177 3.61 10.11 5.50
CA GLN A 177 3.85 10.51 4.11
C GLN A 177 5.35 10.64 3.81
N LEU A 178 6.17 10.97 4.81
CA LEU A 178 7.64 11.04 4.68
C LEU A 178 8.29 9.66 4.59
N TYR A 179 7.55 8.60 4.92
CA TYR A 179 8.04 7.23 4.77
C TYR A 179 7.89 6.68 3.36
N ASN A 180 7.27 7.42 2.44
CA ASN A 180 7.24 7.09 1.02
C ASN A 180 8.65 6.86 0.44
N ASN A 181 9.66 7.57 0.94
CA ASN A 181 11.06 7.43 0.54
C ASN A 181 11.68 6.08 0.91
N PHE A 182 11.06 5.30 1.83
CA PHE A 182 11.50 3.96 2.21
C PHE A 182 10.68 2.86 1.54
N ALA A 183 9.76 3.23 0.64
CA ALA A 183 8.96 2.27 -0.08
C ALA A 183 9.81 1.54 -1.13
N VAL A 184 9.59 0.23 -1.25
CA VAL A 184 10.22 -0.62 -2.26
C VAL A 184 9.13 -1.14 -3.18
N GLY A 185 9.39 -1.13 -4.48
CA GLY A 185 8.46 -1.62 -5.49
C GLY A 185 8.38 -3.14 -5.48
N PHE A 186 7.21 -3.66 -5.82
CA PHE A 186 7.01 -5.07 -6.16
C PHE A 186 6.03 -5.19 -7.33
N VAL A 187 5.92 -6.38 -7.89
CA VAL A 187 4.91 -6.67 -8.91
C VAL A 187 4.12 -7.89 -8.48
N LEU A 188 2.79 -7.82 -8.57
CA LEU A 188 1.98 -9.03 -8.55
C LEU A 188 1.80 -9.52 -9.99
N VAL A 189 1.93 -10.83 -10.18
CA VAL A 189 1.69 -11.45 -11.48
C VAL A 189 0.56 -12.47 -11.37
N SER A 190 -0.22 -12.58 -12.44
CA SER A 190 -1.21 -13.64 -12.62
C SER A 190 -1.05 -14.26 -14.00
N ASP A 191 -0.95 -15.58 -14.05
CA ASP A 191 -0.86 -16.37 -15.28
C ASP A 191 -2.19 -17.05 -15.66
N ASP A 192 -3.25 -16.81 -14.88
CA ASP A 192 -4.56 -17.43 -14.98
C ASP A 192 -5.70 -16.39 -15.03
N GLU A 193 -5.45 -15.27 -15.73
CA GLU A 193 -6.46 -14.24 -16.01
C GLU A 193 -7.06 -13.60 -14.73
N GLY A 194 -6.28 -13.54 -13.65
CA GLY A 194 -6.63 -12.87 -12.39
C GLY A 194 -7.28 -13.77 -11.34
N ASP A 195 -7.28 -15.10 -11.53
CA ASP A 195 -7.82 -16.05 -10.56
C ASP A 195 -6.87 -16.27 -9.38
N THR A 196 -5.57 -16.34 -9.64
CA THR A 196 -4.52 -16.40 -8.63
C THR A 196 -3.42 -15.40 -8.93
N TRP A 197 -2.74 -14.98 -7.88
CA TRP A 197 -1.66 -14.00 -7.96
C TRP A 197 -0.45 -14.49 -7.19
N GLN A 198 0.72 -14.11 -7.69
CA GLN A 198 2.00 -14.38 -7.05
C GLN A 198 2.76 -13.07 -6.89
N LEU A 199 3.42 -12.93 -5.75
CA LEU A 199 4.32 -11.83 -5.51
C LEU A 199 5.66 -12.09 -6.23
N GLU A 200 6.02 -11.21 -7.16
CA GLU A 200 7.36 -11.13 -7.72
C GLU A 200 8.07 -9.91 -7.11
N GLU A 201 8.97 -10.19 -6.16
CA GLU A 201 9.89 -9.19 -5.64
C GLU A 201 10.97 -8.91 -6.68
N LEU A 202 10.79 -7.83 -7.43
CA LEU A 202 11.84 -7.29 -8.27
C LEU A 202 12.75 -6.40 -7.42
N PRO A 203 14.08 -6.44 -7.58
CA PRO A 203 15.00 -5.51 -6.93
C PRO A 203 14.92 -4.12 -7.58
N ILE A 204 13.71 -3.60 -7.78
CA ILE A 204 13.44 -2.31 -8.42
C ILE A 204 13.11 -1.31 -7.31
N GLY A 205 14.04 -0.39 -7.09
CA GLY A 205 14.02 0.57 -6.01
C GLY A 205 14.71 0.01 -4.77
N GLN A 206 15.67 0.75 -4.23
CA GLN A 206 16.33 0.40 -2.96
C GLN A 206 15.67 1.14 -1.77
N GLY A 207 14.57 1.86 -2.01
CA GLY A 207 14.07 2.88 -1.09
C GLY A 207 15.13 3.98 -0.93
N GLY A 208 15.31 4.48 0.29
CA GLY A 208 16.36 5.45 0.59
C GLY A 208 17.74 4.84 0.82
N ASN A 209 17.99 3.59 0.40
CA ASN A 209 19.27 2.90 0.54
C ASN A 209 20.25 3.25 -0.61
N GLU A 210 19.99 4.35 -1.33
CA GLU A 210 20.86 4.95 -2.36
C GLU A 210 21.98 5.83 -1.77
#